data_AF-A0A0K8P8W5-F1
#
_entry.id   AF-A0A0K8P8W5-F1
#
_cell.length_a   1.000
_cell.length_b   1.000
_cell.length_c   1.000
_cell.angle_alpha   90.00
_cell.angle_beta   90.00
_cell.angle_gamma   90.00
#
_symmetry.space_group_name_H-M   'P 1'
#
loop_
_entity.id
_entity.type
_entity.pdbx_description
1 polymer ?
#
loop_
_entity_poly.entity_id
_entity_poly.type
_entity_poly.pdbx_seq_one_letter_code
_entity_poly.pdbx_strand_id
1 'polypeptide(L)'
;MRDPMAREISNIVQNPWLIGCDSDANLAEAHLPAALARLHDPASYDYVLNWFDREFLPAAGVNVFRLPFDQSAGVWVHALRPRSGQEQVILMQIEALDRLDATWWEQRIGFGFTLERSNELSDRPAAAQAFSKAMKAAFKPSRELLDHVYGSRLMRHFYGPEQCAAFRARWE
;
A
#
# COMPACT_ATOMS: atom_id res chain seq x y z
N MET A 1 1.16 4.43 -3.93
CA MET A 1 -0.14 4.10 -3.33
C MET A 1 -0.46 2.66 -3.71
N ARG A 2 -0.95 1.86 -2.76
CA ARG A 2 -1.04 0.40 -2.84
C ARG A 2 -2.33 -0.03 -2.15
N ASP A 3 -2.94 -1.11 -2.63
CA ASP A 3 -4.08 -1.78 -1.98
C ASP A 3 -3.89 -1.89 -0.45
N PRO A 4 -4.72 -1.21 0.37
CA PRO A 4 -4.58 -1.19 1.82
C PRO A 4 -4.72 -2.57 2.46
N MET A 5 -5.54 -3.47 1.90
CA MET A 5 -5.72 -4.83 2.40
C MET A 5 -4.43 -5.63 2.26
N ALA A 6 -3.87 -5.67 1.05
CA ALA A 6 -2.60 -6.34 0.79
C ALA A 6 -1.43 -5.69 1.55
N ARG A 7 -1.47 -4.36 1.77
CA ARG A 7 -0.47 -3.66 2.57
C ARG A 7 -0.51 -4.14 4.03
N GLU A 8 -1.68 -4.27 4.64
CA GLU A 8 -1.76 -4.62 6.07
C GLU A 8 -1.28 -6.06 6.35
N ILE A 9 -1.53 -6.99 5.43
CA ILE A 9 -0.91 -8.33 5.48
C ILE A 9 0.61 -8.23 5.45
N SER A 10 1.19 -7.43 4.55
CA SER A 10 2.63 -7.20 4.53
C SER A 10 3.12 -6.52 5.81
N ASN A 11 2.35 -5.57 6.34
CA ASN A 11 2.69 -4.81 7.55
C ASN A 11 2.88 -5.72 8.76
N ILE A 12 2.00 -6.71 8.95
CA ILE A 12 2.12 -7.67 10.07
C ILE A 12 3.39 -8.53 9.94
N VAL A 13 3.72 -8.98 8.74
CA VAL A 13 4.93 -9.80 8.51
C VAL A 13 6.21 -8.97 8.66
N GLN A 14 6.19 -7.72 8.18
CA GLN A 14 7.32 -6.80 8.29
C GLN A 14 7.50 -6.29 9.73
N ASN A 15 6.42 -6.20 10.49
CA ASN A 15 6.37 -5.63 11.83
C ASN A 15 5.67 -6.59 12.82
N PRO A 16 6.28 -7.75 13.16
CA PRO A 16 5.64 -8.79 13.98
C PRO A 16 5.25 -8.34 15.39
N TRP A 17 5.85 -7.27 15.91
CA TRP A 17 5.50 -6.71 17.21
C TRP A 17 4.06 -6.20 17.26
N LEU A 18 3.45 -5.90 16.10
CA LEU A 18 2.03 -5.54 15.99
C LEU A 18 1.09 -6.64 16.50
N ILE A 19 1.58 -7.88 16.58
CA ILE A 19 0.84 -9.06 17.06
C ILE A 19 1.53 -9.71 18.26
N GLY A 20 2.42 -8.99 18.95
CA GLY A 20 3.14 -9.48 20.12
C GLY A 20 4.26 -10.49 19.81
N CYS A 21 4.82 -10.46 18.60
CA CYS A 21 5.95 -11.29 18.20
C CYS A 21 7.21 -10.43 18.03
N ASP A 22 8.35 -10.83 18.61
CA ASP A 22 9.55 -9.98 18.64
C ASP A 22 10.30 -9.91 17.30
N SER A 23 10.14 -10.91 16.42
CA SER A 23 10.84 -10.97 15.13
C SER A 23 10.10 -11.85 14.12
N ASP A 24 10.40 -11.66 12.83
CA ASP A 24 9.76 -12.40 11.75
C ASP A 24 10.24 -13.86 11.66
N ALA A 25 11.44 -14.13 12.18
CA ALA A 25 11.96 -15.48 12.39
C ALA A 25 11.15 -16.27 13.42
N ASN A 26 10.45 -15.60 14.34
CA ASN A 26 9.65 -16.21 15.40
C ASN A 26 8.15 -16.31 15.06
N LEU A 27 7.73 -15.86 13.87
CA LEU A 27 6.35 -15.99 13.43
C LEU A 27 5.93 -17.47 13.36
N ALA A 28 4.73 -17.76 13.85
CA ALA A 28 4.24 -19.12 14.03
C ALA A 28 2.72 -19.14 14.04
N GLU A 29 2.14 -20.34 13.87
CA GLU A 29 0.68 -20.53 13.84
C GLU A 29 -0.02 -19.99 15.10
N ALA A 30 0.63 -20.07 16.26
CA ALA A 30 0.13 -19.51 17.51
C ALA A 30 -0.16 -17.99 17.46
N HIS A 31 0.46 -17.25 16.53
CA HIS A 31 0.22 -15.81 16.36
C HIS A 31 -0.92 -15.50 15.39
N LEU A 32 -1.47 -16.50 14.67
CA LEU A 32 -2.54 -16.27 13.69
C LEU A 32 -3.79 -15.63 14.29
N PRO A 33 -4.29 -16.02 15.48
CA PRO A 33 -5.45 -15.37 16.06
C PRO A 33 -5.27 -13.86 16.25
N ALA A 34 -4.09 -13.42 16.72
CA ALA A 34 -3.78 -12.01 16.88
C ALA A 34 -3.69 -11.27 15.54
N ALA A 35 -3.06 -11.89 14.53
CA ALA A 35 -3.00 -11.33 13.19
C ALA A 35 -4.38 -11.21 12.54
N LEU A 36 -5.23 -12.22 12.66
CA LEU A 36 -6.59 -12.19 12.13
C LEU A 36 -7.44 -11.16 12.86
N ALA A 37 -7.37 -11.09 14.19
CA ALA A 37 -8.06 -10.06 14.96
C ALA A 37 -7.69 -8.66 14.48
N ARG A 38 -6.40 -8.42 14.24
CA ARG A 38 -5.90 -7.15 13.68
C ARG A 38 -6.42 -6.89 12.26
N LEU A 39 -6.35 -7.87 11.37
CA LEU A 39 -6.83 -7.73 9.98
C LEU A 39 -8.34 -7.52 9.91
N HIS A 40 -9.11 -8.03 10.87
CA HIS A 40 -10.55 -7.84 10.94
C HIS A 40 -10.97 -6.52 11.59
N ASP A 41 -10.05 -5.82 12.27
CA ASP A 41 -10.32 -4.53 12.90
C ASP A 41 -10.19 -3.39 11.87
N PRO A 42 -11.27 -2.66 11.54
CA PRO A 42 -11.21 -1.51 10.65
C PRO A 42 -10.19 -0.45 11.10
N ALA A 43 -9.98 -0.28 12.41
CA ALA A 43 -9.04 0.70 12.95
C ALA A 43 -7.58 0.41 12.57
N SER A 44 -7.24 -0.84 12.25
CA SER A 44 -5.90 -1.21 11.74
C SER A 44 -5.57 -0.53 10.41
N TYR A 45 -6.59 -0.12 9.64
CA TYR A 45 -6.43 0.52 8.34
C TYR A 45 -6.41 2.06 8.43
N ASP A 46 -6.82 2.65 9.54
CA ASP A 46 -6.98 4.10 9.68
C ASP A 46 -5.70 4.87 9.34
N TYR A 47 -4.54 4.34 9.76
CA TYR A 47 -3.27 4.99 9.46
C TYR A 47 -3.00 5.08 7.96
N VAL A 48 -3.16 3.99 7.21
CA VAL A 48 -2.93 4.00 5.75
C VAL A 48 -3.97 4.84 5.04
N LEU A 49 -5.25 4.74 5.41
CA LEU A 49 -6.34 5.45 4.76
C LEU A 49 -6.22 6.98 4.92
N ASN A 50 -5.59 7.43 6.00
CA ASN A 50 -5.42 8.85 6.32
C ASN A 50 -3.96 9.34 6.23
N TRP A 51 -3.03 8.52 5.71
CA TRP A 51 -1.61 8.85 5.66
C TRP A 51 -1.31 10.18 4.95
N PHE A 52 -2.03 10.46 3.86
CA PHE A 52 -1.84 11.71 3.12
C PHE A 52 -2.22 12.95 3.92
N ASP A 53 -3.24 12.88 4.79
CA ASP A 53 -3.59 14.00 5.65
C ASP A 53 -2.70 14.11 6.88
N ARG A 54 -2.29 12.96 7.42
CA ARG A 54 -1.51 12.88 8.67
C ARG A 54 -0.03 13.19 8.47
N GLU A 55 0.55 12.74 7.37
CA GLU A 55 2.00 12.76 7.16
C GLU A 55 2.37 13.62 5.94
N PHE A 56 1.74 13.36 4.78
CA PHE A 56 2.16 14.01 3.54
C PHE A 56 1.77 15.49 3.48
N LEU A 57 0.53 15.84 3.83
CA LEU A 57 0.04 17.21 3.78
C LEU A 57 0.86 18.14 4.70
N PRO A 58 1.12 17.79 5.98
CA PRO A 58 1.97 18.61 6.84
C PRO A 58 3.41 18.75 6.33
N ALA A 59 3.98 17.68 5.75
CA ALA A 59 5.36 17.67 5.28
C ALA A 59 5.55 18.42 3.95
N ALA A 60 4.66 18.18 2.98
CA ALA A 60 4.78 18.70 1.61
C ALA A 60 3.95 19.98 1.36
N GLY A 61 3.02 20.32 2.26
CA GLY A 61 2.08 21.42 2.07
C GLY A 61 1.06 21.20 0.95
N VAL A 62 0.92 19.96 0.47
CA VAL A 62 0.07 19.62 -0.68
C VAL A 62 -1.06 18.68 -0.29
N ASN A 63 -2.29 19.14 -0.54
CA ASN A 63 -3.48 18.31 -0.41
C ASN A 63 -3.73 17.58 -1.73
N VAL A 64 -3.23 16.35 -1.82
CA VAL A 64 -3.36 15.49 -3.00
C VAL A 64 -4.82 15.26 -3.41
N PHE A 65 -5.75 15.19 -2.45
CA PHE A 65 -7.16 14.96 -2.72
C PHE A 65 -7.86 16.13 -3.42
N ARG A 66 -7.23 17.31 -3.47
CA ARG A 66 -7.73 18.48 -4.23
C ARG A 66 -7.20 18.55 -5.66
N LEU A 67 -6.34 17.62 -6.05
CA LEU A 67 -5.66 17.62 -7.34
C LEU A 67 -6.24 16.49 -8.21
N PRO A 68 -6.48 16.71 -9.50
CA PRO A 68 -6.99 15.65 -10.36
C PRO A 68 -5.95 14.53 -10.48
N PHE A 69 -6.39 13.29 -10.30
CA PHE A 69 -5.58 12.10 -10.49
C PHE A 69 -6.18 11.25 -11.61
N ASP A 70 -5.41 11.02 -12.68
CA ASP A 70 -5.84 10.11 -13.75
C ASP A 70 -5.66 8.67 -13.27
N GLN A 71 -6.77 8.08 -12.84
CA GLN A 71 -6.83 6.72 -12.32
C GLN A 71 -6.44 5.67 -13.36
N SER A 72 -6.65 5.97 -14.65
CA SER A 72 -6.32 5.08 -15.76
C SER A 72 -4.81 5.06 -16.03
N ALA A 73 -4.17 6.23 -16.01
CA ALA A 73 -2.71 6.34 -16.06
C ALA A 73 -2.08 5.72 -14.80
N GLY A 74 -2.71 5.93 -13.65
CA GLY A 74 -2.23 5.46 -12.35
C GLY A 74 -0.98 6.18 -11.89
N VAL A 75 -0.65 7.32 -12.49
CA VAL A 75 0.50 8.17 -12.15
C VAL A 75 0.12 9.64 -12.28
N TRP A 76 0.64 10.44 -11.36
CA TRP A 76 0.47 11.87 -11.30
C TRP A 76 1.81 12.52 -10.95
N VAL A 77 2.18 13.55 -11.70
CA VAL A 77 3.42 14.30 -11.50
C VAL A 77 3.07 15.75 -11.29
N HIS A 78 3.59 16.35 -10.22
CA HIS A 78 3.31 17.72 -9.87
C HIS A 78 4.56 18.44 -9.40
N ALA A 79 4.80 19.61 -9.98
CA ALA A 79 5.85 20.50 -9.52
C ALA A 79 5.37 21.19 -8.23
N LEU A 80 6.08 20.92 -7.14
CA LEU A 80 6.02 21.76 -5.95
C LEU A 80 6.83 23.03 -6.22
N ARG A 81 6.32 24.17 -5.75
CA ARG A 81 7.09 25.40 -5.64
C ARG A 81 7.37 25.70 -4.17
N PRO A 82 8.31 25.00 -3.52
CA PRO A 82 8.81 25.42 -2.22
C PRO A 82 9.57 26.75 -2.34
N ARG A 83 9.77 27.42 -1.20
CA ARG A 83 10.48 28.71 -1.14
C ARG A 83 11.96 28.61 -1.54
N SER A 84 12.53 27.40 -1.62
CA SER A 84 13.95 27.12 -1.82
C SER A 84 14.30 26.51 -3.19
N GLY A 85 13.35 26.26 -4.10
CA GLY A 85 13.63 25.66 -5.41
C GLY A 85 12.39 25.11 -6.12
N GLN A 86 12.61 24.38 -7.23
CA GLN A 86 11.60 23.54 -7.87
C GLN A 86 11.79 22.11 -7.39
N GLU A 87 10.79 21.56 -6.70
CA GLU A 87 10.73 20.14 -6.35
C GLU A 87 9.61 19.49 -7.18
N GLN A 88 9.72 18.20 -7.48
CA GLN A 88 8.66 17.45 -8.13
C GLN A 88 8.20 16.32 -7.22
N VAL A 89 6.88 16.17 -7.10
CA VAL A 89 6.25 15.01 -6.49
C VAL A 89 5.75 14.10 -7.61
N ILE A 90 6.16 12.85 -7.54
CA ILE A 90 5.58 11.76 -8.33
C ILE A 90 4.73 10.92 -7.37
N LEU A 91 3.43 10.88 -7.63
CA LEU A 91 2.49 10.02 -6.93
C LEU A 91 1.98 8.97 -7.91
N MET A 92 2.05 7.70 -7.53
CA MET A 92 1.62 6.61 -8.40
C MET A 92 0.92 5.49 -7.64
N GLN A 93 0.06 4.77 -8.36
CA GLN A 93 -0.38 3.42 -8.01
C GLN A 93 0.82 2.45 -8.18
N ILE A 94 0.99 1.49 -7.28
CA ILE A 94 2.09 0.52 -7.40
C ILE A 94 1.94 -0.33 -8.66
N GLU A 95 0.71 -0.57 -9.11
CA GLU A 95 0.38 -1.29 -10.34
C GLU A 95 0.85 -0.54 -11.60
N ALA A 96 1.05 0.78 -11.52
CA ALA A 96 1.59 1.57 -12.63
C ALA A 96 3.10 1.34 -12.81
N LEU A 97 3.82 0.96 -11.76
CA LEU A 97 5.28 0.77 -11.81
C LEU A 97 5.69 -0.25 -12.87
N ASP A 98 4.93 -1.35 -13.00
CA ASP A 98 5.17 -2.39 -14.00
C ASP A 98 4.85 -1.96 -15.45
N ARG A 99 4.12 -0.84 -15.64
CA ARG A 99 3.72 -0.32 -16.97
C ARG A 99 4.62 0.80 -17.48
N LEU A 100 5.34 1.48 -16.59
CA LEU A 100 6.20 2.61 -16.94
C LEU A 100 7.56 2.09 -17.40
N ASP A 101 7.95 2.47 -18.62
CA ASP A 101 9.24 2.09 -19.19
C ASP A 101 10.38 2.99 -18.70
N ALA A 102 11.62 2.57 -19.01
CA ALA A 102 12.81 3.34 -18.68
C ALA A 102 12.79 4.76 -19.28
N THR A 103 12.18 4.93 -20.45
CA THR A 103 12.07 6.24 -21.12
C THR A 103 11.18 7.20 -20.34
N TRP A 104 10.04 6.74 -19.80
CA TRP A 104 9.20 7.53 -18.93
C TRP A 104 9.97 8.01 -17.70
N TRP A 105 10.76 7.12 -17.09
CA TRP A 105 11.57 7.47 -15.93
C TRP A 105 12.67 8.48 -16.25
N GLU A 106 13.47 8.22 -17.28
CA GLU A 106 14.55 9.12 -17.74
C GLU A 106 14.03 10.54 -18.01
N GLN A 107 12.88 10.67 -18.67
CA GLN A 107 12.24 11.95 -18.95
C GLN A 107 11.77 12.70 -17.69
N ARG A 108 11.50 11.98 -16.58
CA ARG A 108 10.93 12.56 -15.37
C ARG A 108 11.97 12.86 -14.29
N ILE A 109 12.93 11.97 -14.09
CA ILE A 109 13.94 12.12 -13.03
C ILE A 109 15.33 12.47 -13.55
N GLY A 110 15.54 12.45 -14.88
CA GLY A 110 16.77 12.92 -15.52
C GLY A 110 17.94 11.93 -15.51
N PHE A 111 17.71 10.68 -15.09
CA PHE A 111 18.70 9.61 -15.17
C PHE A 111 18.02 8.27 -15.42
N GLY A 112 18.74 7.38 -16.11
CA GLY A 112 18.31 6.00 -16.34
C GLY A 112 18.60 5.12 -15.13
N PHE A 113 17.71 4.18 -14.87
CA PHE A 113 17.92 3.13 -13.88
C PHE A 113 17.27 1.83 -14.34
N THR A 114 17.71 0.72 -13.75
CA THR A 114 17.08 -0.59 -13.95
C THR A 114 16.17 -0.87 -12.76
N LEU A 115 14.90 -1.15 -13.02
CA LEU A 115 13.99 -1.61 -11.98
C LEU A 115 14.24 -3.11 -11.74
N GLU A 116 14.85 -3.44 -10.61
CA GLU A 116 15.03 -4.83 -10.20
C GLU A 116 13.80 -5.31 -9.41
N ARG A 117 13.26 -6.48 -9.78
CA ARG A 117 12.25 -7.15 -8.94
C ARG A 117 12.97 -7.85 -7.79
N SER A 118 12.91 -7.28 -6.59
CA SER A 118 13.22 -8.01 -5.37
C SER A 118 11.93 -8.54 -4.74
N ASN A 119 11.88 -9.85 -4.47
CA ASN A 119 10.77 -10.46 -3.74
C ASN A 119 11.12 -10.44 -2.25
N GLU A 120 10.81 -9.35 -1.55
CA GLU A 120 11.17 -9.21 -0.12
C GLU A 120 10.69 -10.37 0.77
N LEU A 121 9.66 -11.12 0.36
CA LEU A 121 9.19 -12.27 1.13
C LEU A 121 10.04 -13.52 0.93
N SER A 122 10.63 -13.76 -0.25
CA SER A 122 11.47 -14.95 -0.47
C SER A 122 12.78 -14.89 0.30
N ASP A 123 13.25 -13.67 0.57
CA ASP A 123 14.48 -13.41 1.33
C ASP A 123 14.25 -13.43 2.84
N ARG A 124 13.00 -13.57 3.29
CA ARG A 124 12.63 -13.64 4.71
C ARG A 124 12.74 -15.05 5.27
N PRO A 125 12.85 -15.21 6.60
CA PRO A 125 12.84 -16.51 7.26
C PRO A 125 11.65 -17.38 6.80
N ALA A 126 11.88 -18.68 6.65
CA ALA A 126 10.84 -19.63 6.23
C ALA A 126 9.58 -19.56 7.13
N ALA A 127 9.76 -19.25 8.41
CA ALA A 127 8.69 -18.99 9.37
C ALA A 127 7.75 -17.86 8.91
N ALA A 128 8.31 -16.71 8.53
CA ALA A 128 7.56 -15.56 8.01
C ALA A 128 6.81 -15.90 6.71
N GLN A 129 7.44 -16.67 5.82
CA GLN A 129 6.82 -17.12 4.57
C GLN A 129 5.61 -18.04 4.82
N ALA A 130 5.80 -19.05 5.67
CA ALA A 130 4.76 -19.98 6.07
C ALA A 130 3.60 -19.26 6.77
N PHE A 131 3.93 -18.33 7.69
CA PHE A 131 2.96 -17.51 8.39
C PHE A 131 2.16 -16.61 7.44
N SER A 132 2.83 -15.93 6.51
CA SER A 132 2.16 -15.10 5.49
C SER A 132 1.16 -15.91 4.67
N LYS A 133 1.53 -17.15 4.29
CA LYS A 133 0.65 -18.06 3.56
C LYS A 133 -0.55 -18.50 4.40
N ALA A 134 -0.32 -18.90 5.64
CA ALA A 134 -1.38 -19.33 6.55
C ALA A 134 -2.37 -18.18 6.86
N MET A 135 -1.84 -16.99 7.13
CA MET A 135 -2.64 -15.79 7.37
C MET A 135 -3.51 -15.43 6.15
N LYS A 136 -2.95 -15.43 4.93
CA LYS A 136 -3.72 -15.18 3.70
C LYS A 136 -4.81 -16.23 3.45
N ALA A 137 -4.55 -17.50 3.80
CA ALA A 137 -5.53 -18.57 3.62
C ALA A 137 -6.69 -18.47 4.62
N ALA A 138 -6.38 -18.09 5.86
CA ALA A 138 -7.35 -17.98 6.96
C ALA A 138 -8.15 -16.68 6.93
N PHE A 139 -7.59 -15.61 6.37
CA PHE A 139 -8.24 -14.30 6.35
C PHE A 139 -9.41 -14.24 5.38
N LYS A 140 -10.60 -13.94 5.92
CA LYS A 140 -11.88 -13.85 5.19
C LYS A 140 -12.60 -12.56 5.61
N PRO A 141 -12.23 -11.40 5.04
CA PRO A 141 -12.78 -10.12 5.49
C PRO A 141 -14.29 -10.08 5.30
N SER A 142 -14.97 -9.38 6.21
CA SER A 142 -16.41 -9.15 6.05
C SER A 142 -16.66 -8.14 4.94
N ARG A 143 -17.90 -8.13 4.42
CA ARG A 143 -18.33 -7.14 3.45
C ARG A 143 -18.17 -5.72 3.98
N GLU A 144 -18.48 -5.49 5.26
CA GLU A 144 -18.38 -4.19 5.91
C GLU A 144 -16.94 -3.68 5.94
N LEU A 145 -15.98 -4.57 6.20
CA LEU A 145 -14.55 -4.21 6.17
C LEU A 145 -14.10 -3.85 4.75
N LEU A 146 -14.50 -4.65 3.76
CA LEU A 146 -14.18 -4.37 2.36
C LEU A 146 -14.78 -3.04 1.90
N ASP A 147 -16.03 -2.77 2.26
CA ASP A 147 -16.74 -1.54 1.92
C ASP A 147 -16.11 -0.33 2.65
N HIS A 148 -15.65 -0.50 3.89
CA HIS A 148 -14.89 0.51 4.64
C HIS A 148 -13.57 0.88 3.94
N VAL A 149 -12.75 -0.12 3.60
CA VAL A 149 -11.43 0.10 3.00
C VAL A 149 -11.55 0.62 1.56
N TYR A 150 -12.34 -0.05 0.72
CA TYR A 150 -12.47 0.29 -0.70
C TYR A 150 -13.44 1.44 -0.98
N GLY A 151 -14.30 1.80 -0.02
CA GLY A 151 -15.12 3.02 -0.04
C GLY A 151 -14.38 4.27 0.47
N SER A 152 -13.16 4.13 0.98
CA SER A 152 -12.38 5.23 1.54
C SER A 152 -12.09 6.34 0.53
N ARG A 153 -11.83 7.56 1.02
CA ARG A 153 -11.41 8.68 0.16
C ARG A 153 -10.12 8.36 -0.60
N LEU A 154 -9.19 7.65 0.05
CA LEU A 154 -7.95 7.18 -0.56
C LEU A 154 -8.23 6.33 -1.81
N MET A 155 -9.06 5.30 -1.65
CA MET A 155 -9.36 4.38 -2.74
C MET A 155 -10.15 5.06 -3.86
N ARG A 156 -11.21 5.82 -3.53
CA ARG A 156 -12.02 6.52 -4.55
C ARG A 156 -11.27 7.61 -5.31
N HIS A 157 -10.23 8.19 -4.71
CA HIS A 157 -9.45 9.23 -5.37
C HIS A 157 -8.39 8.64 -6.29
N PHE A 158 -7.65 7.64 -5.82
CA PHE A 158 -6.52 7.11 -6.58
C PHE A 158 -6.85 5.89 -7.43
N TYR A 159 -7.95 5.18 -7.19
CA TYR A 159 -8.35 4.01 -7.97
C TYR A 159 -9.77 4.17 -8.51
N GLY A 160 -9.96 3.71 -9.76
CA GLY A 160 -11.27 3.70 -10.40
C GLY A 160 -12.18 2.58 -9.88
N PRO A 161 -13.49 2.63 -10.18
CA PRO A 161 -14.46 1.63 -9.72
C PRO A 161 -14.09 0.19 -10.11
N GLU A 162 -13.58 -0.01 -11.33
CA GLU A 162 -13.15 -1.33 -11.84
C GLU A 162 -11.94 -1.86 -11.07
N GLN A 163 -10.97 -1.00 -10.74
CA GLN A 163 -9.79 -1.37 -9.96
C GLN A 163 -10.18 -1.76 -8.53
N CYS A 164 -11.05 -0.96 -7.90
CA CYS A 164 -11.58 -1.28 -6.57
C CYS A 164 -12.37 -2.60 -6.57
N ALA A 165 -13.17 -2.87 -7.60
CA ALA A 165 -13.88 -4.14 -7.76
C ALA A 165 -12.92 -5.32 -7.92
N ALA A 166 -11.86 -5.15 -8.72
CA ALA A 166 -10.83 -6.18 -8.89
C ALA A 166 -10.07 -6.47 -7.59
N PHE A 167 -9.78 -5.45 -6.76
CA PHE A 167 -9.20 -5.67 -5.44
C PHE A 167 -10.17 -6.42 -4.51
N ARG A 168 -11.44 -6.00 -4.48
CA ARG A 168 -12.49 -6.62 -3.66
C ARG A 168 -12.67 -8.11 -3.98
N ALA A 169 -12.70 -8.45 -5.27
CA ALA A 169 -12.85 -9.83 -5.75
C ALA A 169 -11.70 -10.78 -5.35
N ARG A 170 -10.55 -10.27 -4.89
CA ARG A 170 -9.45 -11.11 -4.37
C ARG A 170 -9.73 -11.65 -2.97
N TRP A 171 -10.72 -11.09 -2.28
CA TRP A 171 -11.03 -11.39 -0.89
C TRP A 171 -12.41 -12.03 -0.68
N GLU A 172 -13.28 -11.96 -1.70
CA GLU A 172 -14.56 -12.68 -1.77
C GLU A 172 -14.35 -14.13 -2.23
#